data_AF-A0A919TQ59-F1
#
_entry.id   AF-A0A919TQ59-F1
#
_cell.length_a   1.000
_cell.length_b   1.000
_cell.length_c   1.000
_cell.angle_alpha   90.00
_cell.angle_beta   90.00
_cell.angle_gamma   90.00
#
_symmetry.space_group_name_H-M   'P 1'
#
loop_
_entity.id
_entity.type
_entity.pdbx_description
1 polymer ?
#
loop_
_entity_poly.entity_id
_entity_poly.type
_entity_poly.pdbx_seq_one_letter_code
_entity_poly.pdbx_strand_id
1 'polypeptide(L)'
;MSRKRMRLLVSVLAGVLIAAFAVAIPVGPASAHGNVLSPASRNYGCWLRWGDKFQDPTMATADPMCYQAWQTDVQAMWNWNGLYREGVAGNHQGVIPDGQLCSAGQTQSGRYKAMDTVGDWKATTVGNSFNVQVFDQALHGADYLWVYVTNPGYNPVTTALKWSDLTRVAVVGNTPASQWTAVTGGVQLNIPVSLTGRTGRAMVYTIWQASHLDQSYYWCSDIDFGGGGTTPTTAPTTAPTTTPTTAPTTAPTTTPPTTTPTTTPTTGACAATYATTSTWSGGYQGEVKVTAGSSAIKSWTVRLTYASAPTIQQTWNATSTVSGNVVTSTNASYNGALSAGGSTTYGFLGSGTASTPTVTCTATT
;
A
#
# COMPACT_ATOMS: atom_id res chain seq x y z
N MET A 1 60.12 57.85 -4.72
CA MET A 1 59.61 58.94 -5.57
C MET A 1 58.10 58.85 -5.64
N SER A 2 57.44 59.91 -5.22
CA SER A 2 55.99 60.09 -5.13
C SER A 2 55.34 60.22 -6.51
N ARG A 3 54.15 59.62 -6.71
CA ARG A 3 53.12 60.23 -7.56
C ARG A 3 51.72 59.83 -7.10
N LYS A 4 50.91 60.87 -6.95
CA LYS A 4 49.60 60.97 -6.33
C LYS A 4 48.52 60.98 -7.43
N ARG A 5 47.31 60.53 -7.05
CA ARG A 5 45.97 60.85 -7.60
C ARG A 5 45.44 60.04 -8.80
N MET A 6 44.36 59.30 -8.55
CA MET A 6 43.03 59.66 -9.07
C MET A 6 41.95 59.02 -8.20
N ARG A 7 41.00 59.82 -7.69
CA ARG A 7 39.78 59.33 -7.02
C ARG A 7 38.75 59.03 -8.10
N LEU A 8 38.09 57.87 -8.04
CA LEU A 8 36.75 57.71 -8.58
C LEU A 8 35.93 56.90 -7.58
N LEU A 9 34.88 57.54 -7.05
CA LEU A 9 33.83 56.92 -6.25
C LEU A 9 32.86 56.24 -7.23
N VAL A 10 32.63 54.94 -7.07
CA VAL A 10 31.41 54.29 -7.53
C VAL A 10 30.97 53.33 -6.42
N SER A 11 29.91 53.74 -5.73
CA SER A 11 29.17 52.93 -4.77
C SER A 11 28.28 51.95 -5.53
N VAL A 12 28.47 50.64 -5.34
CA VAL A 12 27.44 49.64 -5.67
C VAL A 12 27.30 48.71 -4.47
N LEU A 13 26.10 48.72 -3.88
CA LEU A 13 25.66 47.78 -2.86
C LEU A 13 25.77 46.35 -3.39
N ALA A 14 26.42 45.47 -2.64
CA ALA A 14 26.21 44.02 -2.75
C ALA A 14 25.75 43.52 -1.37
N GLY A 15 24.44 43.41 -1.20
CA GLY A 15 23.84 42.70 -0.06
C GLY A 15 24.13 41.21 -0.19
N VAL A 16 24.84 40.64 0.77
CA VAL A 16 25.04 39.20 0.88
C VAL A 16 23.78 38.60 1.49
N LEU A 17 22.89 38.09 0.63
CA LEU A 17 21.78 37.24 1.02
C LEU A 17 22.33 35.85 1.38
N ILE A 18 22.22 35.48 2.64
CA ILE A 18 22.42 34.12 3.15
C ILE A 18 21.29 33.26 2.59
N ALA A 19 21.55 32.48 1.54
CA ALA A 19 20.64 31.44 1.10
C ALA A 19 20.87 30.19 1.98
N ALA A 20 20.00 30.00 2.97
CA ALA A 20 19.88 28.73 3.67
C ALA A 20 19.45 27.66 2.66
N PHE A 21 20.37 26.77 2.28
CA PHE A 21 20.04 25.56 1.53
C PHE A 21 19.29 24.60 2.45
N ALA A 22 17.97 24.74 2.51
CA ALA A 22 17.11 23.65 2.94
C ALA A 22 17.15 22.58 1.84
N VAL A 23 17.94 21.54 2.05
CA VAL A 23 17.90 20.34 1.21
C VAL A 23 16.56 19.67 1.48
N ALA A 24 15.58 19.95 0.63
CA ALA A 24 14.35 19.19 0.59
C ALA A 24 14.69 17.81 0.00
N ILE A 25 14.80 16.81 0.86
CA ILE A 25 14.90 15.41 0.45
C ILE A 25 13.52 15.04 -0.13
N PRO A 26 13.41 14.68 -1.42
CA PRO A 26 12.15 14.17 -1.94
C PRO A 26 11.90 12.77 -1.36
N VAL A 27 10.94 12.67 -0.45
CA VAL A 27 10.38 11.39 0.01
C VAL A 27 9.48 10.83 -1.10
N GLY A 28 10.01 9.91 -1.90
CA GLY A 28 9.20 9.12 -2.83
C GLY A 28 8.30 8.13 -2.06
N PRO A 29 7.17 7.68 -2.62
CA PRO A 29 6.40 6.62 -1.99
C PRO A 29 7.25 5.34 -1.95
N ALA A 30 7.55 4.88 -0.75
CA ALA A 30 8.16 3.59 -0.51
C ALA A 30 7.39 2.43 -1.14
N SER A 31 8.14 1.39 -1.49
CA SER A 31 7.56 0.10 -1.90
C SER A 31 6.97 -0.62 -0.67
N ALA A 32 5.98 -1.47 -0.90
CA ALA A 32 5.24 -2.11 0.18
C ALA A 32 5.17 -3.62 0.00
N HIS A 33 5.38 -4.34 1.10
CA HIS A 33 5.97 -5.68 1.01
C HIS A 33 5.45 -6.68 2.05
N GLY A 34 4.48 -6.32 2.89
CA GLY A 34 4.02 -7.27 3.90
C GLY A 34 2.67 -6.94 4.50
N ASN A 35 2.11 -7.93 5.20
CA ASN A 35 0.88 -7.80 5.97
C ASN A 35 0.77 -8.93 7.01
N VAL A 36 -0.19 -8.82 7.93
CA VAL A 36 -0.64 -9.94 8.77
C VAL A 36 -1.58 -10.83 7.94
N LEU A 37 -1.17 -12.07 7.71
CA LEU A 37 -1.97 -13.06 6.98
C LEU A 37 -2.94 -13.82 7.89
N SER A 38 -2.61 -13.98 9.17
CA SER A 38 -3.46 -14.69 10.14
C SER A 38 -3.22 -14.19 11.58
N PRO A 39 -4.26 -13.81 12.34
CA PRO A 39 -5.60 -13.51 11.84
C PRO A 39 -5.52 -12.38 10.81
N ALA A 40 -6.16 -12.58 9.64
CA ALA A 40 -5.99 -11.71 8.49
C ALA A 40 -6.32 -10.25 8.83
N SER A 41 -5.47 -9.31 8.39
CA SER A 41 -5.79 -7.89 8.53
C SER A 41 -6.99 -7.48 7.68
N ARG A 42 -7.61 -6.34 7.97
CA ARG A 42 -8.82 -5.86 7.27
C ARG A 42 -8.67 -5.87 5.75
N ASN A 43 -7.65 -5.18 5.23
CA ASN A 43 -7.48 -5.04 3.78
C ASN A 43 -7.02 -6.34 3.11
N TYR A 44 -6.12 -7.10 3.73
CA TYR A 44 -5.71 -8.41 3.24
C TYR A 44 -6.87 -9.41 3.24
N GLY A 45 -7.67 -9.43 4.31
CA GLY A 45 -8.85 -10.28 4.42
C GLY A 45 -9.91 -9.95 3.37
N CYS A 46 -10.15 -8.66 3.08
CA CYS A 46 -11.03 -8.25 1.99
C CYS A 46 -10.49 -8.65 0.62
N TRP A 47 -9.20 -8.46 0.37
CA TRP A 47 -8.53 -8.92 -0.84
C TRP A 47 -8.66 -10.45 -1.00
N LEU A 48 -8.41 -11.21 0.06
CA LEU A 48 -8.42 -12.66 0.03
C LEU A 48 -9.82 -13.23 -0.26
N ARG A 49 -10.88 -12.66 0.35
CA ARG A 49 -12.24 -13.18 0.22
C ARG A 49 -12.97 -12.71 -1.05
N TRP A 50 -12.59 -11.54 -1.54
CA TRP A 50 -13.34 -10.85 -2.58
C TRP A 50 -12.52 -10.43 -3.79
N GLY A 51 -11.19 -10.52 -3.79
CA GLY A 51 -10.36 -10.00 -4.88
C GLY A 51 -10.74 -10.56 -6.26
N ASP A 52 -10.96 -11.87 -6.36
CA ASP A 52 -11.37 -12.54 -7.60
C ASP A 52 -12.79 -12.20 -8.08
N LYS A 53 -13.60 -11.57 -7.22
CA LYS A 53 -15.01 -11.22 -7.44
C LYS A 53 -15.40 -9.90 -6.79
N PHE A 54 -14.51 -8.91 -6.82
CA PHE A 54 -14.61 -7.73 -5.96
C PHE A 54 -15.80 -6.80 -6.30
N GLN A 55 -16.49 -7.09 -7.39
CA GLN A 55 -17.70 -6.41 -7.86
C GLN A 55 -18.99 -7.21 -7.65
N ASP A 56 -18.90 -8.39 -7.05
CA ASP A 56 -20.06 -9.22 -6.76
C ASP A 56 -21.04 -8.44 -5.87
N PRO A 57 -22.27 -8.16 -6.34
CA PRO A 57 -23.23 -7.36 -5.60
C PRO A 57 -23.67 -8.02 -4.28
N THR A 58 -23.48 -9.34 -4.14
CA THR A 58 -23.76 -10.05 -2.88
C THR A 58 -22.84 -9.63 -1.74
N MET A 59 -21.70 -9.01 -2.04
CA MET A 59 -20.78 -8.48 -1.01
C MET A 59 -21.45 -7.46 -0.12
N ALA A 60 -22.36 -6.63 -0.66
CA ALA A 60 -23.03 -5.57 0.08
C ALA A 60 -23.82 -6.11 1.29
N THR A 61 -24.38 -7.32 1.18
CA THR A 61 -25.12 -7.97 2.27
C THR A 61 -24.26 -8.97 3.03
N ALA A 62 -23.39 -9.72 2.35
CA ALA A 62 -22.58 -10.76 2.98
C ALA A 62 -21.40 -10.21 3.79
N ASP A 63 -20.76 -9.13 3.34
CA ASP A 63 -19.57 -8.51 3.94
C ASP A 63 -19.58 -6.99 3.71
N PRO A 64 -20.51 -6.26 4.37
CA PRO A 64 -20.73 -4.83 4.13
C PRO A 64 -19.49 -3.97 4.39
N MET A 65 -18.58 -4.43 5.26
CA MET A 65 -17.34 -3.74 5.57
C MET A 65 -16.29 -3.87 4.47
N CYS A 66 -16.15 -5.04 3.84
CA CYS A 66 -15.35 -5.12 2.62
C CYS A 66 -16.04 -4.40 1.46
N TYR A 67 -17.37 -4.46 1.35
CA TYR A 67 -18.10 -3.75 0.30
C TYR A 67 -17.80 -2.25 0.32
N GLN A 68 -17.98 -1.58 1.47
CA GLN A 68 -17.68 -0.15 1.57
C GLN A 68 -16.20 0.16 1.31
N ALA A 69 -15.28 -0.74 1.68
CA ALA A 69 -13.86 -0.55 1.40
C ALA A 69 -13.55 -0.61 -0.10
N TRP A 70 -14.08 -1.62 -0.81
CA TRP A 70 -13.96 -1.74 -2.27
C TRP A 70 -14.62 -0.57 -3.01
N GLN A 71 -15.75 -0.06 -2.52
CA GLN A 71 -16.39 1.15 -3.08
C GLN A 71 -15.57 2.42 -2.82
N THR A 72 -14.85 2.49 -1.69
CA THR A 72 -14.09 3.67 -1.30
C THR A 72 -12.78 3.80 -2.08
N ASP A 73 -11.99 2.73 -2.15
CA ASP A 73 -10.76 2.68 -2.92
C ASP A 73 -10.32 1.21 -3.11
N VAL A 74 -10.47 0.71 -4.34
CA VAL A 74 -10.06 -0.66 -4.71
C VAL A 74 -8.56 -0.89 -4.46
N GLN A 75 -7.74 0.15 -4.51
CA GLN A 75 -6.29 0.03 -4.27
C GLN A 75 -5.95 -0.27 -2.82
N ALA A 76 -6.85 -0.05 -1.87
CA ALA A 76 -6.62 -0.46 -0.48
C ALA A 76 -6.47 -1.99 -0.35
N MET A 77 -7.14 -2.75 -1.22
CA MET A 77 -7.09 -4.20 -1.27
C MET A 77 -6.07 -4.70 -2.30
N TRP A 78 -5.96 -4.08 -3.47
CA TRP A 78 -4.95 -4.49 -4.45
C TRP A 78 -3.53 -4.22 -3.95
N ASN A 79 -3.30 -3.09 -3.30
CA ASN A 79 -2.08 -2.80 -2.58
C ASN A 79 -2.22 -3.22 -1.10
N TRP A 80 -2.61 -4.48 -0.87
CA TRP A 80 -2.83 -4.98 0.49
C TRP A 80 -1.54 -4.96 1.32
N ASN A 81 -0.38 -5.13 0.69
CA ASN A 81 0.94 -5.05 1.31
C ASN A 81 1.43 -3.61 1.55
N GLY A 82 0.62 -2.62 1.17
CA GLY A 82 0.83 -1.16 1.07
C GLY A 82 0.69 -0.29 2.32
N LEU A 83 0.29 -0.85 3.46
CA LEU A 83 -0.19 -0.06 4.59
C LEU A 83 0.95 0.32 5.55
N TYR A 84 1.74 1.32 5.15
CA TYR A 84 2.90 1.80 5.90
C TYR A 84 2.96 3.33 6.01
N ARG A 85 3.80 3.83 6.93
CA ARG A 85 4.31 5.20 6.99
C ARG A 85 5.83 5.18 6.98
N GLU A 86 6.44 6.28 6.55
CA GLU A 86 7.88 6.51 6.66
C GLU A 86 8.17 7.68 7.60
N GLY A 87 9.39 7.73 8.14
CA GLY A 87 9.86 8.87 8.93
C GLY A 87 9.15 9.04 10.27
N VAL A 88 8.62 7.94 10.84
CA VAL A 88 7.87 7.97 12.11
C VAL A 88 8.81 8.09 13.31
N ALA A 89 10.07 7.68 13.16
CA ALA A 89 11.10 7.74 14.20
C ALA A 89 10.64 7.14 15.54
N GLY A 90 9.86 6.06 15.49
CA GLY A 90 9.29 5.38 16.66
C GLY A 90 8.14 6.13 17.36
N ASN A 91 7.78 7.34 16.94
CA ASN A 91 6.69 8.13 17.54
C ASN A 91 5.31 7.76 16.94
N HIS A 92 4.95 6.47 17.01
CA HIS A 92 3.74 5.94 16.37
C HIS A 92 2.45 6.63 16.85
N GLN A 93 2.29 6.79 18.18
CA GLN A 93 1.10 7.42 18.76
C GLN A 93 1.03 8.92 18.45
N GLY A 94 2.17 9.61 18.30
CA GLY A 94 2.20 11.02 17.94
C GLY A 94 1.78 11.30 16.49
N VAL A 95 1.94 10.34 15.57
CA VAL A 95 1.64 10.53 14.14
C VAL A 95 0.37 9.82 13.67
N ILE A 96 -0.20 8.92 14.48
CA ILE A 96 -1.44 8.20 14.19
C ILE A 96 -2.49 8.62 15.21
N PRO A 97 -3.44 9.50 14.86
CA PRO A 97 -4.52 9.90 15.75
C PRO A 97 -5.43 8.74 16.14
N ASP A 98 -6.09 8.86 17.29
CA ASP A 98 -7.22 8.03 17.67
C ASP A 98 -8.30 8.01 16.57
N GLY A 99 -8.88 6.83 16.33
CA GLY A 99 -9.83 6.59 15.25
C GLY A 99 -9.20 6.42 13.88
N GLN A 100 -7.87 6.55 13.73
CA GLN A 100 -7.15 6.37 12.46
C GLN A 100 -6.09 5.27 12.50
N LEU A 101 -6.15 4.38 13.50
CA LEU A 101 -5.13 3.37 13.71
C LEU A 101 -5.07 2.37 12.55
N CYS A 102 -6.23 1.98 12.01
CA CYS A 102 -6.33 0.95 10.98
C CYS A 102 -5.98 1.47 9.57
N SER A 103 -5.98 2.78 9.34
CA SER A 103 -5.43 3.42 8.15
C SER A 103 -4.02 4.00 8.34
N ALA A 104 -3.41 3.78 9.51
CA ALA A 104 -2.14 4.39 9.92
C ALA A 104 -2.14 5.93 9.77
N GLY A 105 -3.14 6.61 10.31
CA GLY A 105 -3.25 8.07 10.18
C GLY A 105 -3.50 8.50 8.73
N GLN A 106 -4.40 7.80 8.04
CA GLN A 106 -4.77 8.02 6.64
C GLN A 106 -3.55 8.07 5.69
N THR A 107 -2.62 7.14 5.89
CA THR A 107 -1.39 7.07 5.08
C THR A 107 -1.69 6.87 3.59
N GLN A 108 -0.68 7.07 2.74
CA GLN A 108 -0.77 6.91 1.28
C GLN A 108 -1.90 7.74 0.67
N SER A 109 -1.97 9.02 1.04
CA SER A 109 -3.01 9.96 0.59
C SER A 109 -4.44 9.47 0.88
N GLY A 110 -4.64 8.80 2.02
CA GLY A 110 -5.95 8.32 2.44
C GLY A 110 -6.43 7.05 1.72
N ARG A 111 -5.55 6.33 1.02
CA ARG A 111 -5.89 5.05 0.34
C ARG A 111 -6.60 4.08 1.29
N TYR A 112 -6.10 3.95 2.52
CA TYR A 112 -6.61 2.99 3.51
C TYR A 112 -7.68 3.55 4.45
N LYS A 113 -8.21 4.76 4.21
CA LYS A 113 -9.16 5.41 5.13
C LYS A 113 -10.39 4.56 5.46
N ALA A 114 -10.84 3.71 4.53
CA ALA A 114 -11.98 2.83 4.72
C ALA A 114 -11.72 1.75 5.78
N MET A 115 -10.46 1.50 6.14
CA MET A 115 -10.10 0.57 7.21
C MET A 115 -10.42 1.12 8.58
N ASP A 116 -10.69 2.43 8.74
CA ASP A 116 -11.09 3.05 10.01
C ASP A 116 -12.60 2.98 10.26
N THR A 117 -13.41 2.59 9.26
CA THR A 117 -14.87 2.51 9.39
C THR A 117 -15.24 1.58 10.54
N VAL A 118 -16.05 2.09 11.48
CA VAL A 118 -16.60 1.30 12.58
C VAL A 118 -17.78 0.48 12.06
N GLY A 119 -17.78 -0.82 12.36
CA GLY A 119 -18.82 -1.73 11.91
C GLY A 119 -18.43 -3.19 12.05
N ASP A 120 -19.31 -4.08 11.60
CA ASP A 120 -19.15 -5.52 11.77
C ASP A 120 -18.19 -6.12 10.72
N TRP A 121 -16.90 -5.86 10.89
CA TRP A 121 -15.85 -6.48 10.07
C TRP A 121 -15.78 -7.98 10.33
N LYS A 122 -15.60 -8.78 9.27
CA LYS A 122 -15.45 -10.23 9.42
C LYS A 122 -14.25 -10.56 10.31
N ALA A 123 -14.54 -11.23 11.43
CA ALA A 123 -13.56 -11.60 12.42
C ALA A 123 -13.05 -13.03 12.22
N THR A 124 -11.78 -13.26 12.53
CA THR A 124 -11.21 -14.61 12.63
C THR A 124 -11.46 -15.17 14.03
N THR A 125 -12.06 -16.36 14.13
CA THR A 125 -12.22 -17.06 15.41
C THR A 125 -10.85 -17.52 15.92
N VAL A 126 -10.48 -17.14 17.15
CA VAL A 126 -9.21 -17.51 17.78
C VAL A 126 -9.44 -18.01 19.21
N GLY A 127 -8.51 -18.80 19.72
CA GLY A 127 -8.44 -19.11 21.15
C GLY A 127 -7.76 -17.99 21.94
N ASN A 128 -7.66 -18.17 23.25
CA ASN A 128 -6.85 -17.30 24.12
C ASN A 128 -5.33 -17.42 23.83
N SER A 129 -4.91 -18.48 23.12
CA SER A 129 -3.58 -18.61 22.55
C SER A 129 -3.68 -18.74 21.03
N PHE A 130 -2.95 -17.91 20.30
CA PHE A 130 -2.91 -17.89 18.83
C PHE A 130 -1.59 -17.30 18.33
N ASN A 131 -1.34 -17.39 17.03
CA ASN A 131 -0.18 -16.74 16.40
C ASN A 131 -0.65 -15.56 15.55
N VAL A 132 0.11 -14.47 15.59
CA VAL A 132 0.06 -13.42 14.56
C VAL A 132 1.11 -13.74 13.51
N GLN A 133 0.66 -14.06 12.31
CA GLN A 133 1.45 -14.45 11.16
C GLN A 133 1.74 -13.23 10.29
N VAL A 134 2.96 -12.69 10.40
CA VAL A 134 3.44 -11.58 9.58
C VAL A 134 4.16 -12.14 8.38
N PHE A 135 3.82 -11.66 7.18
CA PHE A 135 4.47 -12.00 5.93
C PHE A 135 5.22 -10.79 5.37
N ASP A 136 6.41 -11.05 4.84
CA ASP A 136 7.29 -10.08 4.22
C ASP A 136 7.84 -10.65 2.89
N GLN A 137 7.35 -10.09 1.80
CA GLN A 137 7.72 -10.40 0.43
C GLN A 137 9.14 -9.95 0.07
N ALA A 138 9.67 -8.91 0.72
CA ALA A 138 10.93 -8.28 0.33
C ALA A 138 12.11 -8.51 1.26
N LEU A 139 11.91 -9.33 2.30
CA LEU A 139 12.99 -9.81 3.16
C LEU A 139 13.68 -8.66 3.91
N HIS A 140 12.88 -7.69 4.35
CA HIS A 140 13.34 -6.52 5.11
C HIS A 140 13.76 -6.87 6.53
N GLY A 141 13.14 -7.91 7.13
CA GLY A 141 13.27 -8.18 8.55
C GLY A 141 12.59 -7.09 9.40
N ALA A 142 12.83 -7.10 10.71
CA ALA A 142 12.25 -6.11 11.61
C ALA A 142 13.27 -5.57 12.60
N ASP A 143 13.22 -4.26 12.87
CA ASP A 143 13.87 -3.68 14.05
C ASP A 143 13.09 -4.05 15.30
N TYR A 144 11.76 -4.06 15.17
CA TYR A 144 10.84 -4.61 16.15
C TYR A 144 9.49 -4.89 15.52
N LEU A 145 8.75 -5.81 16.16
CA LEU A 145 7.32 -6.00 15.95
C LEU A 145 6.59 -5.90 17.28
N TRP A 146 5.52 -5.13 17.31
CA TRP A 146 4.64 -5.03 18.48
C TRP A 146 3.27 -5.55 18.12
N VAL A 147 2.73 -6.42 18.97
CA VAL A 147 1.36 -6.89 18.86
C VAL A 147 0.58 -6.34 20.04
N TYR A 148 -0.51 -5.66 19.75
CA TYR A 148 -1.48 -5.18 20.70
C TYR A 148 -2.79 -5.94 20.54
N VAL A 149 -3.53 -6.08 21.63
CA VAL A 149 -4.93 -6.56 21.62
C VAL A 149 -5.78 -5.57 22.39
N THR A 150 -7.00 -5.34 21.92
CA THR A 150 -7.92 -4.42 22.59
C THR A 150 -8.25 -4.88 24.01
N ASN A 151 -8.45 -3.93 24.92
CA ASN A 151 -8.78 -4.19 26.33
C ASN A 151 -10.11 -4.96 26.46
N PRO A 152 -10.32 -5.72 27.54
CA PRO A 152 -11.61 -6.41 27.76
C PRO A 152 -12.78 -5.41 27.74
N GLY A 153 -13.89 -5.79 27.10
CA GLY A 153 -15.07 -4.94 26.97
C GLY A 153 -15.07 -3.97 25.79
N TYR A 154 -13.94 -3.77 25.10
CA TYR A 154 -13.91 -3.03 23.85
C TYR A 154 -14.72 -3.77 22.77
N ASN A 155 -15.58 -3.05 22.04
CA ASN A 155 -16.37 -3.61 20.95
C ASN A 155 -16.03 -2.94 19.60
N PRO A 156 -15.33 -3.63 18.66
CA PRO A 156 -14.94 -3.05 17.37
C PRO A 156 -16.13 -2.74 16.44
N VAL A 157 -17.30 -3.34 16.70
CA VAL A 157 -18.50 -3.15 15.88
C VAL A 157 -19.11 -1.77 16.09
N THR A 158 -18.92 -1.17 17.27
CA THR A 158 -19.61 0.06 17.68
C THR A 158 -18.67 1.18 18.12
N THR A 159 -17.37 0.90 18.27
CA THR A 159 -16.42 1.83 18.89
C THR A 159 -15.21 2.05 17.98
N ALA A 160 -14.91 3.30 17.64
CA ALA A 160 -13.67 3.63 16.94
C ALA A 160 -12.46 3.33 17.83
N LEU A 161 -11.42 2.71 17.25
CA LEU A 161 -10.23 2.29 18.00
C LEU A 161 -9.41 3.49 18.45
N LYS A 162 -8.93 3.46 19.70
CA LYS A 162 -8.00 4.44 20.26
C LYS A 162 -6.76 3.76 20.81
N TRP A 163 -5.67 4.51 20.96
CA TRP A 163 -4.46 4.00 21.62
C TRP A 163 -4.73 3.55 23.06
N SER A 164 -5.63 4.24 23.77
CA SER A 164 -6.04 3.87 25.14
C SER A 164 -6.78 2.53 25.22
N ASP A 165 -7.31 2.04 24.10
CA ASP A 165 -8.04 0.78 24.06
C ASP A 165 -7.11 -0.42 23.90
N LEU A 166 -5.80 -0.21 23.72
CA LEU A 166 -4.84 -1.24 23.37
C LEU A 166 -3.92 -1.60 24.53
N THR A 167 -3.73 -2.90 24.76
CA THR A 167 -2.65 -3.44 25.58
C THR A 167 -1.63 -4.13 24.69
N ARG A 168 -0.34 -3.83 24.86
CA ARG A 168 0.74 -4.54 24.15
C ARG A 168 0.93 -5.93 24.76
N VAL A 169 0.74 -6.97 23.95
CA VAL A 169 0.73 -8.37 24.39
C VAL A 169 1.94 -9.16 23.90
N ALA A 170 2.63 -8.69 22.87
CA ALA A 170 3.89 -9.27 22.42
C ALA A 170 4.84 -8.19 21.88
N VAL A 171 6.15 -8.45 22.05
CA VAL A 171 7.25 -7.67 21.49
C VAL A 171 8.25 -8.64 20.90
N VAL A 172 8.56 -8.48 19.61
CA VAL A 172 9.72 -9.09 18.98
C VAL A 172 10.75 -7.97 18.81
N GLY A 173 11.99 -8.23 19.23
CA GLY A 173 13.11 -7.31 19.02
C GLY A 173 13.62 -7.37 17.58
N ASN A 174 14.85 -6.89 17.37
CA ASN A 174 15.47 -6.94 16.05
C ASN A 174 15.60 -8.38 15.56
N THR A 175 15.08 -8.65 14.37
CA THR A 175 15.09 -9.96 13.72
C THR A 175 15.31 -9.80 12.22
N PRO A 176 16.53 -10.08 11.71
CA PRO A 176 16.80 -10.09 10.29
C PRO A 176 15.93 -11.09 9.54
N ALA A 177 15.57 -10.80 8.29
CA ALA A 177 14.73 -11.68 7.47
C ALA A 177 15.27 -13.11 7.32
N SER A 178 16.59 -13.29 7.40
CA SER A 178 17.23 -14.62 7.36
C SER A 178 16.85 -15.54 8.53
N GLN A 179 16.28 -14.99 9.61
CA GLN A 179 15.78 -15.77 10.76
C GLN A 179 14.29 -16.11 10.64
N TRP A 180 13.60 -15.60 9.62
CA TRP A 180 12.18 -15.85 9.39
C TRP A 180 12.03 -17.12 8.55
N THR A 181 10.85 -17.74 8.62
CA THR A 181 10.56 -18.95 7.86
C THR A 181 10.39 -18.59 6.39
N ALA A 182 11.21 -19.17 5.52
CA ALA A 182 11.03 -19.03 4.07
C ALA A 182 9.72 -19.68 3.62
N VAL A 183 8.96 -18.94 2.83
CA VAL A 183 7.69 -19.39 2.23
C VAL A 183 7.65 -18.98 0.76
N THR A 184 6.68 -19.49 0.03
CA THR A 184 6.46 -19.05 -1.36
C THR A 184 6.21 -17.55 -1.38
N GLY A 185 7.03 -16.82 -2.15
CA GLY A 185 6.88 -15.38 -2.36
C GLY A 185 7.47 -14.50 -1.26
N GLY A 186 8.14 -15.02 -0.23
CA GLY A 186 8.75 -14.20 0.80
C GLY A 186 9.21 -14.98 2.04
N VAL A 187 9.20 -14.31 3.19
CA VAL A 187 9.42 -14.91 4.50
C VAL A 187 8.26 -14.61 5.43
N GLN A 188 8.14 -15.40 6.49
CA GLN A 188 7.06 -15.30 7.45
C GLN A 188 7.58 -15.45 8.88
N LEU A 189 7.01 -14.65 9.79
CA LEU A 189 7.20 -14.79 11.22
C LEU A 189 5.88 -15.07 11.92
N ASN A 190 5.85 -16.11 12.75
CA ASN A 190 4.73 -16.38 13.65
C ASN A 190 5.06 -15.82 15.04
N ILE A 191 4.27 -14.84 15.49
CA ILE A 191 4.42 -14.21 16.80
C ILE A 191 3.40 -14.84 17.76
N PRO A 192 3.82 -15.61 18.77
CA PRO A 192 2.89 -16.22 19.71
C PRO A 192 2.26 -15.17 20.62
N VAL A 193 0.93 -15.24 20.75
CA VAL A 193 0.14 -14.46 21.70
C VAL A 193 -0.53 -15.44 22.67
N SER A 194 -0.44 -15.15 23.97
CA SER A 194 -1.12 -15.92 25.01
C SER A 194 -1.79 -14.97 26.00
N LEU A 195 -3.10 -15.12 26.15
CA LEU A 195 -3.97 -14.31 26.99
C LEU A 195 -4.79 -15.24 27.90
N THR A 196 -5.50 -14.65 28.86
CA THR A 196 -6.39 -15.38 29.76
C THR A 196 -7.74 -14.70 29.86
N GLY A 197 -8.81 -15.50 29.87
CA GLY A 197 -10.17 -15.02 30.16
C GLY A 197 -10.79 -14.11 29.10
N ARG A 198 -10.24 -14.08 27.87
CA ARG A 198 -10.81 -13.30 26.77
C ARG A 198 -11.99 -14.05 26.14
N THR A 199 -13.05 -13.30 25.85
CA THR A 199 -14.25 -13.75 25.13
C THR A 199 -14.74 -12.66 24.18
N GLY A 200 -15.52 -13.06 23.17
CA GLY A 200 -16.19 -12.17 22.24
C GLY A 200 -15.26 -11.38 21.31
N ARG A 201 -15.82 -10.33 20.72
CA ARG A 201 -15.17 -9.51 19.68
C ARG A 201 -14.02 -8.69 20.24
N ALA A 202 -12.93 -8.64 19.48
CA ALA A 202 -11.75 -7.84 19.78
C ALA A 202 -11.01 -7.48 18.48
N MET A 203 -9.96 -6.67 18.59
CA MET A 203 -9.01 -6.47 17.51
C MET A 203 -7.58 -6.74 17.96
N VAL A 204 -6.79 -7.26 17.03
CA VAL A 204 -5.33 -7.27 17.09
C VAL A 204 -4.85 -6.06 16.30
N TYR A 205 -3.90 -5.30 16.87
CA TYR A 205 -3.21 -4.23 16.18
C TYR A 205 -1.71 -4.55 16.15
N THR A 206 -1.15 -4.71 14.96
CA THR A 206 0.26 -5.09 14.78
C THR A 206 1.03 -3.92 14.17
N ILE A 207 2.17 -3.59 14.78
CA ILE A 207 3.13 -2.61 14.27
C ILE A 207 4.40 -3.36 13.87
N TRP A 208 4.84 -3.16 12.64
CA TRP A 208 6.12 -3.67 12.14
C TRP A 208 7.03 -2.52 11.78
N GLN A 209 8.15 -2.35 12.49
CA GLN A 209 9.23 -1.49 12.04
C GLN A 209 10.17 -2.32 11.18
N ALA A 210 10.19 -2.10 9.87
CA ALA A 210 11.09 -2.80 8.96
C ALA A 210 12.54 -2.29 9.12
N SER A 211 13.55 -3.14 8.87
CA SER A 211 14.96 -2.77 9.12
C SER A 211 15.68 -2.05 7.96
N HIS A 212 15.10 -2.05 6.76
CA HIS A 212 15.75 -1.47 5.58
C HIS A 212 15.73 0.07 5.56
N LEU A 213 14.73 0.68 6.19
CA LEU A 213 14.49 2.14 6.25
C LEU A 213 13.66 2.46 7.51
N ASP A 214 13.50 3.74 7.86
CA ASP A 214 12.45 4.16 8.80
C ASP A 214 11.07 4.04 8.14
N GLN A 215 10.62 2.79 8.01
CA GLN A 215 9.34 2.42 7.44
C GLN A 215 8.61 1.51 8.43
N SER A 216 7.41 1.95 8.82
CA SER A 216 6.56 1.28 9.80
C SER A 216 5.22 0.89 9.19
N TYR A 217 4.80 -0.35 9.40
CA TYR A 217 3.52 -0.88 8.93
C TYR A 217 2.55 -1.05 10.08
N TYR A 218 1.25 -0.93 9.80
CA TYR A 218 0.21 -0.91 10.81
C TYR A 218 -1.00 -1.71 10.33
N TRP A 219 -1.37 -2.75 11.06
CA TRP A 219 -2.42 -3.66 10.60
C TRP A 219 -3.42 -3.96 11.71
N CYS A 220 -4.69 -3.71 11.42
CA CYS A 220 -5.81 -4.15 12.25
C CYS A 220 -6.33 -5.50 11.73
N SER A 221 -6.46 -6.48 12.63
CA SER A 221 -7.13 -7.75 12.37
C SER A 221 -8.29 -7.93 13.34
N ASP A 222 -9.50 -8.06 12.82
CA ASP A 222 -10.69 -8.35 13.62
C ASP A 222 -10.69 -9.82 14.05
N ILE A 223 -10.90 -10.06 15.33
CA ILE A 223 -10.90 -11.40 15.93
C ILE A 223 -12.11 -11.62 16.83
N ASP A 224 -12.43 -12.89 17.07
CA ASP A 224 -13.43 -13.32 18.03
C ASP A 224 -12.84 -14.44 18.91
N PHE A 225 -12.78 -14.22 20.22
CA PHE A 225 -12.30 -15.22 21.18
C PHE A 225 -13.31 -16.33 21.46
N GLY A 226 -14.50 -16.28 20.87
CA GLY A 226 -15.62 -17.18 21.16
C GLY A 226 -16.21 -16.94 22.55
N GLY A 227 -17.04 -17.87 23.01
CA GLY A 227 -17.64 -17.83 24.36
C GLY A 227 -18.76 -16.80 24.56
N GLY A 228 -19.13 -16.06 23.52
CA GLY A 228 -20.28 -15.14 23.52
C GLY A 228 -21.29 -15.52 22.45
N GLY A 229 -22.17 -16.50 22.73
CA GLY A 229 -23.51 -16.66 22.13
C GLY A 229 -23.74 -16.66 20.61
N THR A 230 -22.73 -16.54 19.75
CA THR A 230 -22.88 -16.54 18.30
C THR A 230 -21.96 -17.56 17.64
N THR A 231 -22.55 -18.33 16.74
CA THR A 231 -22.02 -19.53 16.09
C THR A 231 -20.63 -19.34 15.47
N PRO A 232 -19.69 -20.31 15.62
CA PRO A 232 -18.36 -20.25 15.01
C PRO A 232 -18.44 -20.26 13.48
N THR A 233 -17.73 -19.35 12.81
CA THR A 233 -17.28 -19.57 11.44
C THR A 233 -15.93 -20.28 11.51
N THR A 234 -15.87 -21.50 10.99
CA THR A 234 -14.65 -22.30 10.87
C THR A 234 -13.60 -21.56 10.04
N ALA A 235 -12.37 -21.49 10.55
CA ALA A 235 -11.21 -21.03 9.79
C ALA A 235 -11.02 -21.92 8.54
N PRO A 236 -10.68 -21.37 7.35
CA PRO A 236 -10.28 -22.19 6.22
C PRO A 236 -8.94 -22.86 6.53
N THR A 237 -8.91 -24.19 6.57
CA THR A 237 -7.70 -25.00 6.82
C THR A 237 -6.95 -25.38 5.54
N THR A 238 -7.05 -24.59 4.47
CA THR A 238 -6.31 -24.86 3.24
C THR A 238 -5.64 -23.58 2.74
N ALA A 239 -4.32 -23.54 2.89
CA ALA A 239 -3.47 -22.65 2.12
C ALA A 239 -3.68 -22.93 0.62
N PRO A 240 -3.77 -21.90 -0.25
CA PRO A 240 -3.89 -22.13 -1.68
C PRO A 240 -2.60 -22.75 -2.23
N THR A 241 -2.70 -23.96 -2.77
CA THR A 241 -1.61 -24.73 -3.40
C THR A 241 -1.45 -24.45 -4.89
N THR A 242 -1.55 -23.19 -5.33
CA THR A 242 -1.27 -22.86 -6.74
C THR A 242 -0.29 -21.70 -6.84
N THR A 243 0.99 -22.05 -6.87
CA THR A 243 2.12 -21.17 -7.22
C THR A 243 2.28 -21.10 -8.73
N PRO A 244 2.46 -19.91 -9.34
CA PRO A 244 3.08 -19.76 -10.65
C PRO A 244 4.59 -20.07 -10.54
N THR A 245 5.04 -21.05 -11.32
CA THR A 245 6.44 -21.51 -11.40
C THR A 245 7.35 -20.42 -11.97
N THR A 246 8.17 -19.76 -11.13
CA THR A 246 9.63 -19.46 -11.28
C THR A 246 10.04 -18.32 -10.34
N ALA A 247 10.88 -18.61 -9.34
CA ALA A 247 11.45 -17.63 -8.42
C ALA A 247 12.89 -17.27 -8.85
N PRO A 248 13.27 -15.98 -9.02
CA PRO A 248 14.65 -15.58 -9.23
C PRO A 248 15.42 -15.57 -7.90
N THR A 249 16.61 -16.17 -7.93
CA THR A 249 17.53 -16.33 -6.81
C THR A 249 18.53 -15.17 -6.82
N THR A 250 18.29 -14.09 -6.05
CA THR A 250 19.30 -13.22 -5.39
C THR A 250 18.68 -11.92 -4.87
N ALA A 251 19.06 -11.54 -3.64
CA ALA A 251 18.58 -10.35 -2.92
C ALA A 251 19.05 -9.02 -3.57
N PRO A 252 18.23 -7.97 -3.64
CA PRO A 252 18.54 -6.74 -4.38
C PRO A 252 19.26 -5.69 -3.53
N THR A 253 20.18 -4.97 -4.17
CA THR A 253 20.74 -3.69 -3.71
C THR A 253 20.08 -2.59 -4.54
N THR A 254 19.48 -1.56 -3.93
CA THR A 254 18.74 -0.49 -4.65
C THR A 254 19.36 0.89 -4.43
N THR A 255 19.31 1.71 -5.48
CA THR A 255 19.66 3.14 -5.51
C THR A 255 18.37 3.93 -5.80
N PRO A 256 18.15 5.14 -5.25
CA PRO A 256 16.91 5.92 -5.42
C PRO A 256 16.54 6.24 -6.88
N PRO A 257 15.24 6.31 -7.25
CA PRO A 257 14.79 6.63 -8.61
C PRO A 257 14.86 8.15 -8.90
N THR A 258 15.21 8.52 -10.13
CA THR A 258 15.51 9.91 -10.54
C THR A 258 14.56 10.52 -11.59
N THR A 259 13.42 9.92 -11.94
CA THR A 259 12.61 10.44 -13.06
C THR A 259 11.34 11.16 -12.62
N THR A 260 11.29 12.46 -12.89
CA THR A 260 10.11 13.33 -12.85
C THR A 260 8.99 12.79 -13.75
N PRO A 261 7.70 12.82 -13.35
CA PRO A 261 6.60 12.38 -14.22
C PRO A 261 6.54 13.20 -15.51
N THR A 262 6.68 12.54 -16.66
CA THR A 262 6.54 13.15 -17.97
C THR A 262 5.05 13.40 -18.26
N THR A 263 4.60 14.65 -18.12
CA THR A 263 3.29 15.09 -18.58
C THR A 263 3.40 15.62 -20.01
N THR A 264 2.84 14.90 -20.98
CA THR A 264 2.51 15.49 -22.28
C THR A 264 1.07 15.99 -22.21
N PRO A 265 0.80 17.31 -22.25
CA PRO A 265 -0.56 17.81 -22.33
C PRO A 265 -1.08 17.58 -23.74
N THR A 266 -1.85 16.52 -23.93
CA THR A 266 -2.60 16.31 -25.17
C THR A 266 -4.05 16.72 -24.92
N THR A 267 -4.55 17.66 -25.71
CA THR A 267 -5.95 18.12 -25.82
C THR A 267 -6.89 17.04 -26.35
N GLY A 268 -6.80 15.82 -25.80
CA GLY A 268 -7.65 14.68 -26.14
C GLY A 268 -8.78 14.48 -25.14
N ALA A 269 -9.71 13.57 -25.46
CA ALA A 269 -10.83 13.20 -24.59
C ALA A 269 -10.39 12.59 -23.23
N CYS A 270 -9.14 12.12 -23.12
CA CYS A 270 -8.51 11.73 -21.87
C CYS A 270 -7.01 12.03 -21.85
N ALA A 271 -6.44 12.13 -20.65
CA ALA A 271 -5.01 12.15 -20.38
C ALA A 271 -4.63 10.94 -19.52
N ALA A 272 -3.40 10.47 -19.63
CA ALA A 272 -2.87 9.43 -18.77
C ALA A 272 -1.46 9.77 -18.28
N THR A 273 -1.14 9.39 -17.05
CA THR A 273 0.18 9.54 -16.44
C THR A 273 0.65 8.18 -15.94
N TYR A 274 1.95 7.90 -16.09
CA TYR A 274 2.59 6.67 -15.64
C TYR A 274 3.55 6.94 -14.50
N ALA A 275 3.58 6.04 -13.53
CA ALA A 275 4.60 6.00 -12.49
C ALA A 275 5.05 4.55 -12.27
N THR A 276 6.35 4.35 -12.06
CA THR A 276 6.83 3.12 -11.45
C THR A 276 6.65 3.24 -9.94
N THR A 277 5.81 2.42 -9.35
CA THR A 277 5.46 2.49 -7.92
C THR A 277 6.26 1.50 -7.07
N SER A 278 6.86 0.49 -7.69
CA SER A 278 7.77 -0.45 -7.02
C SER A 278 8.75 -1.06 -8.02
N THR A 279 9.94 -1.46 -7.55
CA THR A 279 10.95 -2.20 -8.32
C THR A 279 11.61 -3.24 -7.44
N TRP A 280 11.88 -4.43 -7.97
CA TRP A 280 12.63 -5.50 -7.32
C TRP A 280 13.60 -6.15 -8.30
N SER A 281 14.44 -7.07 -7.81
CA SER A 281 15.36 -7.82 -8.69
C SER A 281 14.55 -8.59 -9.74
N GLY A 282 14.71 -8.20 -11.01
CA GLY A 282 14.04 -8.85 -12.14
C GLY A 282 12.60 -8.39 -12.41
N GLY A 283 12.08 -7.35 -11.76
CA GLY A 283 10.76 -6.81 -12.09
C GLY A 283 10.41 -5.46 -11.48
N TYR A 284 9.23 -4.95 -11.85
CA TYR A 284 8.72 -3.66 -11.40
C TYR A 284 7.19 -3.60 -11.44
N GLN A 285 6.61 -2.67 -10.68
CA GLN A 285 5.20 -2.33 -10.73
C GLN A 285 5.01 -0.99 -11.42
N GLY A 286 4.21 -0.99 -12.48
CA GLY A 286 3.73 0.21 -13.15
C GLY A 286 2.33 0.57 -12.69
N GLU A 287 2.07 1.85 -12.43
CA GLU A 287 0.74 2.40 -12.20
C GLU A 287 0.46 3.48 -13.25
N VAL A 288 -0.77 3.49 -13.77
CA VAL A 288 -1.24 4.48 -14.73
C VAL A 288 -2.52 5.11 -14.21
N LYS A 289 -2.50 6.44 -14.08
CA LYS A 289 -3.70 7.25 -13.80
C LYS A 289 -4.28 7.79 -15.09
N VAL A 290 -5.52 7.44 -15.38
CA VAL A 290 -6.31 7.95 -16.51
C VAL A 290 -7.27 9.01 -16.01
N THR A 291 -7.33 10.15 -16.70
CA THR A 291 -8.21 11.28 -16.35
C THR A 291 -8.99 11.71 -17.58
N ALA A 292 -10.31 11.84 -17.45
CA ALA A 292 -11.14 12.39 -18.52
C ALA A 292 -10.84 13.88 -18.73
N GLY A 293 -11.00 14.35 -19.97
CA GLY A 293 -10.89 15.77 -20.29
C GLY A 293 -12.09 16.58 -19.78
N SER A 294 -12.44 17.64 -20.50
CA SER A 294 -13.57 18.52 -20.15
C SER A 294 -14.97 17.90 -20.36
N SER A 295 -15.04 16.69 -20.90
CA SER A 295 -16.28 15.95 -21.16
C SER A 295 -16.22 14.55 -20.55
N ALA A 296 -17.37 13.99 -20.21
CA ALA A 296 -17.45 12.61 -19.76
C ALA A 296 -17.03 11.65 -20.89
N ILE A 297 -16.44 10.51 -20.50
CA ILE A 297 -16.03 9.44 -21.40
C ILE A 297 -16.69 8.12 -20.98
N LYS A 298 -16.90 7.20 -21.92
CA LYS A 298 -17.48 5.86 -21.70
C LYS A 298 -16.42 4.77 -21.59
N SER A 299 -15.31 4.94 -22.29
CA SER A 299 -14.19 4.00 -22.32
C SER A 299 -12.89 4.73 -22.57
N TRP A 300 -11.78 4.11 -22.18
CA TRP A 300 -10.44 4.62 -22.43
C TRP A 300 -9.50 3.51 -22.88
N THR A 301 -8.52 3.91 -23.67
CA THR A 301 -7.41 3.09 -24.12
C THR A 301 -6.13 3.88 -23.91
N VAL A 302 -5.21 3.31 -23.15
CA VAL A 302 -3.87 3.86 -22.94
C VAL A 302 -2.87 3.07 -23.76
N ARG A 303 -1.92 3.77 -24.39
CA ARG A 303 -0.72 3.16 -24.97
C ARG A 303 0.52 3.65 -24.23
N LEU A 304 1.31 2.68 -23.77
CA LEU A 304 2.65 2.89 -23.22
C LEU A 304 3.66 2.42 -24.27
N THR A 305 4.47 3.34 -24.78
CA THR A 305 5.51 3.03 -25.76
C THR A 305 6.88 3.11 -25.10
N TYR A 306 7.58 1.98 -25.05
CA TYR A 306 8.90 1.85 -24.43
C TYR A 306 10.02 1.92 -25.47
N ALA A 307 11.25 2.14 -25.04
CA ALA A 307 12.42 2.06 -25.92
C ALA A 307 12.68 0.62 -26.41
N SER A 308 12.34 -0.38 -25.59
CA SER A 308 12.46 -1.81 -25.87
C SER A 308 11.19 -2.55 -25.47
N ALA A 309 10.96 -3.75 -26.01
CA ALA A 309 9.81 -4.58 -25.67
C ALA A 309 9.74 -4.87 -24.16
N PRO A 310 8.72 -4.38 -23.43
CA PRO A 310 8.53 -4.75 -22.04
C PRO A 310 7.95 -6.16 -21.98
N THR A 311 8.22 -6.88 -20.89
CA THR A 311 7.48 -8.10 -20.55
C THR A 311 6.51 -7.76 -19.44
N ILE A 312 5.22 -7.89 -19.71
CA ILE A 312 4.15 -7.66 -18.73
C ILE A 312 3.71 -9.03 -18.20
N GLN A 313 3.84 -9.24 -16.89
CA GLN A 313 3.53 -10.50 -16.22
C GLN A 313 2.07 -10.55 -15.76
N GLN A 314 1.56 -9.44 -15.24
CA GLN A 314 0.21 -9.34 -14.70
C GLN A 314 -0.31 -7.91 -14.92
N THR A 315 -1.62 -7.76 -15.10
CA THR A 315 -2.31 -6.46 -15.13
C THR A 315 -3.58 -6.57 -14.29
N TRP A 316 -3.93 -5.50 -13.59
CA TRP A 316 -5.23 -5.35 -12.90
C TRP A 316 -5.88 -4.04 -13.30
N ASN A 317 -7.22 -3.98 -13.17
CA ASN A 317 -8.06 -2.85 -13.57
C ASN A 317 -7.95 -2.41 -15.04
N ALA A 318 -7.35 -3.24 -15.89
CA ALA A 318 -7.27 -3.07 -17.33
C ALA A 318 -7.01 -4.42 -17.99
N THR A 319 -7.34 -4.53 -19.28
CA THR A 319 -6.84 -5.61 -20.14
C THR A 319 -5.68 -5.07 -20.95
N SER A 320 -4.49 -5.65 -20.78
CA SER A 320 -3.27 -5.22 -21.50
C SER A 320 -2.88 -6.24 -22.56
N THR A 321 -2.47 -5.74 -23.72
CA THR A 321 -1.80 -6.53 -24.77
C THR A 321 -0.45 -5.91 -25.08
N VAL A 322 0.55 -6.73 -25.39
CA VAL A 322 1.89 -6.29 -25.74
C VAL A 322 2.15 -6.63 -27.21
N SER A 323 2.57 -5.64 -27.98
CA SER A 323 3.02 -5.82 -29.38
C SER A 323 4.30 -5.02 -29.59
N GLY A 324 5.42 -5.72 -29.76
CA GLY A 324 6.74 -5.11 -29.80
C GLY A 324 7.03 -4.28 -28.54
N ASN A 325 7.35 -3.01 -28.71
CA ASN A 325 7.61 -2.06 -27.63
C ASN A 325 6.38 -1.27 -27.13
N VAL A 326 5.17 -1.68 -27.52
CA VAL A 326 3.92 -0.99 -27.15
C VAL A 326 3.05 -1.89 -26.30
N VAL A 327 2.68 -1.39 -25.12
CA VAL A 327 1.62 -1.97 -24.27
C VAL A 327 0.35 -1.18 -24.50
N THR A 328 -0.70 -1.85 -24.96
CA THR A 328 -2.04 -1.26 -25.13
C THR A 328 -2.95 -1.79 -24.03
N SER A 329 -3.43 -0.88 -23.18
CA SER A 329 -4.32 -1.19 -22.05
C SER A 329 -5.69 -0.57 -22.29
N THR A 330 -6.75 -1.38 -22.24
CA THR A 330 -8.14 -0.91 -22.30
C THR A 330 -8.79 -1.03 -20.93
N ASN A 331 -9.74 -0.14 -20.63
CA ASN A 331 -10.48 -0.18 -19.37
C ASN A 331 -11.11 -1.55 -19.08
N ALA A 332 -11.19 -1.89 -17.80
CA ALA A 332 -12.09 -2.93 -17.34
C ALA A 332 -13.55 -2.45 -17.49
N SER A 333 -14.51 -3.38 -17.43
CA SER A 333 -15.94 -3.09 -17.64
C SER A 333 -16.50 -1.99 -16.74
N TYR A 334 -15.87 -1.74 -15.59
CA TYR A 334 -16.38 -0.88 -14.54
C TYR A 334 -15.66 0.45 -14.36
N ASN A 335 -14.48 0.63 -14.97
CA ASN A 335 -13.69 1.85 -14.79
C ASN A 335 -13.50 2.63 -16.10
N GLY A 336 -14.24 2.28 -17.15
CA GLY A 336 -14.22 3.00 -18.42
C GLY A 336 -14.95 4.33 -18.37
N ALA A 337 -16.11 4.37 -17.70
CA ALA A 337 -16.96 5.55 -17.64
C ALA A 337 -16.43 6.54 -16.58
N LEU A 338 -15.99 7.71 -17.01
CA LEU A 338 -15.51 8.78 -16.13
C LEU A 338 -16.26 10.07 -16.43
N SER A 339 -16.70 10.77 -15.38
CA SER A 339 -17.22 12.14 -15.51
C SER A 339 -16.13 13.10 -16.00
N ALA A 340 -16.51 14.28 -16.48
CA ALA A 340 -15.54 15.32 -16.86
C ALA A 340 -14.57 15.60 -15.68
N GLY A 341 -13.27 15.57 -15.96
CA GLY A 341 -12.20 15.68 -14.95
C GLY A 341 -12.06 14.50 -13.98
N GLY A 342 -12.93 13.50 -14.06
CA GLY A 342 -12.87 12.28 -13.26
C GLY A 342 -11.66 11.42 -13.63
N SER A 343 -11.15 10.63 -12.69
CA SER A 343 -9.97 9.79 -12.90
C SER A 343 -10.11 8.38 -12.35
N THR A 344 -9.38 7.44 -12.95
CA THR A 344 -9.19 6.07 -12.46
C THR A 344 -7.72 5.67 -12.53
N THR A 345 -7.36 4.56 -11.89
CA THR A 345 -6.02 3.97 -11.97
C THR A 345 -6.06 2.49 -12.33
N TYR A 346 -5.07 2.07 -13.11
CA TYR A 346 -4.77 0.66 -13.33
C TYR A 346 -3.29 0.41 -13.11
N GLY A 347 -2.91 -0.85 -12.92
CA GLY A 347 -1.51 -1.21 -12.71
C GLY A 347 -1.14 -2.54 -13.31
N PHE A 348 0.17 -2.82 -13.34
CA PHE A 348 0.73 -4.03 -13.89
C PHE A 348 2.07 -4.37 -13.24
N LEU A 349 2.45 -5.66 -13.30
CA LEU A 349 3.82 -6.11 -13.01
C LEU A 349 4.57 -6.31 -14.33
N GLY A 350 5.73 -5.68 -14.46
CA GLY A 350 6.68 -5.91 -15.55
C GLY A 350 7.89 -6.71 -15.08
N SER A 351 8.58 -7.40 -16.00
CA SER A 351 9.87 -8.04 -15.73
C SER A 351 11.05 -7.19 -16.21
N GLY A 352 12.21 -7.41 -15.61
CA GLY A 352 13.43 -6.65 -15.89
C GLY A 352 13.46 -5.29 -15.20
N THR A 353 14.32 -4.40 -15.71
CA THR A 353 14.48 -3.05 -15.18
C THR A 353 13.31 -2.15 -15.62
N ALA A 354 12.73 -1.41 -14.68
CA ALA A 354 11.72 -0.40 -14.98
C ALA A 354 12.28 0.62 -15.99
N SER A 355 11.47 0.98 -16.97
CA SER A 355 11.78 2.05 -17.92
C SER A 355 10.58 2.98 -18.04
N THR A 356 10.83 4.21 -18.46
CA THR A 356 9.78 5.22 -18.61
C THR A 356 9.22 5.15 -20.03
N PRO A 357 7.94 4.81 -20.22
CA PRO A 357 7.30 4.86 -21.52
C PRO A 357 6.84 6.27 -21.88
N THR A 358 6.66 6.52 -23.16
CA THR A 358 5.79 7.59 -23.63
C THR A 358 4.34 7.15 -23.46
N VAL A 359 3.49 8.02 -22.89
CA VAL A 359 2.10 7.72 -22.57
C VAL A 359 1.16 8.46 -23.52
N THR A 360 0.19 7.75 -24.09
CA THR A 360 -0.92 8.37 -24.82
C THR A 360 -2.24 7.78 -24.36
N CYS A 361 -3.31 8.57 -24.43
CA CYS A 361 -4.66 8.16 -24.04
C CYS A 361 -5.66 8.54 -25.13
N THR A 362 -6.57 7.63 -25.46
CA THR A 362 -7.74 7.87 -26.31
C THR A 362 -8.99 7.40 -25.59
N ALA A 363 -10.12 8.07 -25.79
CA ALA A 363 -11.38 7.72 -25.16
C ALA A 363 -12.55 7.80 -26.14
N THR A 364 -13.63 7.09 -25.81
CA THR A 364 -14.95 7.27 -26.46
C THR A 364 -15.85 8.11 -25.56
N THR A 365 -16.69 8.96 -26.15
CA THR A 365 -17.60 9.89 -25.43
C THR A 365 -19.06 9.43 -25.51
#